data_AF-A0A3N5SXD3-F1
#
_entry.id   AF-A0A3N5SXD3-F1
#
_cell.length_a   1.000
_cell.length_b   1.000
_cell.length_c   1.000
_cell.angle_alpha   90.00
_cell.angle_beta   90.00
_cell.angle_gamma   90.00
#
_symmetry.space_group_name_H-M   'P 1'
#
loop_
_entity.id
_entity.type
_entity.pdbx_description
1 polymer ?
#
loop_
_entity_poly.entity_id
_entity_poly.type
_entity_poly.pdbx_seq_one_letter_code
_entity_poly.pdbx_strand_id
1 'polypeptide(L)' 'MIPYSVIGKSVPRVEGQLKATGEAKYCDDILLPGMLYGRMLRSPHPHARILNINLEKVKKLAGVRAVITGKDTPNKK' A
#
# COMPACT_ATOMS: atom_id res chain seq x y z
N MET A 1 2.85 -44.99 23.85
CA MET A 1 2.33 -43.88 23.02
C MET A 1 3.35 -43.62 21.92
N ILE A 2 2.99 -43.72 20.64
CA ILE A 2 3.95 -43.54 19.54
C ILE A 2 4.31 -42.05 19.49
N PRO A 3 5.61 -41.68 19.48
CA PRO A 3 6.01 -40.27 19.43
C PRO A 3 5.57 -39.64 18.11
N TYR A 4 5.00 -38.43 18.19
CA TYR A 4 4.61 -37.66 17.00
C TYR A 4 5.83 -37.33 16.13
N SER A 5 5.64 -37.40 14.81
CA SER A 5 6.73 -37.13 13.86
C SER A 5 7.16 -35.66 13.85
N VAL A 6 6.25 -34.72 14.14
CA VAL A 6 6.47 -33.26 14.03
C VAL A 6 6.12 -32.46 15.28
N ILE A 7 5.15 -32.91 16.09
CA ILE A 7 4.68 -32.16 17.27
C ILE A 7 5.78 -32.17 18.33
N GLY A 8 6.11 -30.98 18.86
CA GLY A 8 7.14 -30.79 19.90
C GLY A 8 8.58 -30.71 19.39
N LYS A 9 8.80 -30.69 18.07
CA LYS A 9 10.13 -30.58 17.46
C LYS A 9 10.38 -29.18 16.91
N SER A 10 11.63 -28.71 17.01
CA SER A 10 12.06 -27.48 16.32
C SER A 10 12.23 -27.78 14.83
N VAL A 11 11.21 -27.45 14.04
CA VAL A 11 11.21 -27.64 12.58
C VAL A 11 11.35 -26.29 11.87
N PRO A 12 12.09 -26.23 10.75
CA PRO A 12 12.15 -25.02 9.94
C PRO A 12 10.75 -24.58 9.49
N ARG A 13 10.51 -23.26 9.50
CA ARG A 13 9.26 -22.70 9.00
C ARG A 13 9.21 -22.85 7.48
N VAL A 14 8.06 -23.26 6.95
CA VAL A 14 7.84 -23.46 5.49
C VAL A 14 8.27 -22.22 4.68
N GLU A 15 7.82 -21.04 5.09
CA GLU A 15 8.15 -19.76 4.44
C GLU A 15 9.53 -19.19 4.85
N GLY A 16 10.25 -19.88 5.74
CA GLY A 16 11.44 -19.33 6.40
C GLY A 16 12.57 -19.04 5.42
N GLN A 17 12.81 -19.95 4.48
CA GLN A 17 13.86 -19.80 3.48
C GLN A 17 13.60 -18.61 2.57
N LEU A 18 12.43 -18.53 1.92
CA LEU A 18 12.08 -17.46 1.00
C LEU A 18 12.19 -16.06 1.64
N LYS A 19 11.84 -15.94 2.92
CA LYS A 19 11.96 -14.69 3.67
C LYS A 19 13.40 -14.36 4.04
N ALA A 20 14.20 -15.37 4.39
CA ALA A 20 15.61 -15.18 4.74
C ALA A 20 16.48 -14.87 3.52
N THR A 21 16.12 -15.36 2.34
CA THR A 21 16.85 -15.13 1.08
C THR A 21 16.43 -13.87 0.34
N GLY A 22 15.30 -13.25 0.70
CA GLY A 22 14.72 -12.12 -0.03
C GLY A 22 13.98 -12.51 -1.31
N GLU A 23 13.71 -13.81 -1.51
CA GLU A 23 12.96 -14.32 -2.66
C GLU A 23 11.44 -14.21 -2.48
N ALA A 24 10.98 -14.02 -1.24
CA ALA A 24 9.58 -13.75 -0.94
C ALA A 24 9.15 -12.42 -1.57
N LYS A 25 8.12 -12.45 -2.41
CA LYS A 25 7.55 -11.25 -3.07
C LYS A 25 6.42 -10.66 -2.23
N TYR A 26 6.48 -9.35 -2.02
CA TYR A 26 5.47 -8.54 -1.37
C TYR A 26 4.84 -7.55 -2.36
N CYS A 27 3.80 -6.84 -1.93
CA CYS A 27 3.07 -5.91 -2.80
C CYS A 27 3.96 -4.84 -3.44
N ASP A 28 5.01 -4.39 -2.74
CA ASP A 28 5.92 -3.35 -3.23
C ASP A 28 6.98 -3.88 -4.20
N ASP A 29 7.16 -5.20 -4.28
CA ASP A 29 8.08 -5.86 -5.23
C ASP A 29 7.44 -6.06 -6.62
N ILE A 30 6.14 -5.78 -6.74
CA ILE A 30 5.37 -5.98 -7.98
C ILE A 30 5.59 -4.77 -8.90
N LEU A 31 6.08 -5.03 -10.11
CA LEU A 31 6.20 -4.05 -11.18
C LEU A 31 5.33 -4.48 -12.37
N LEU A 32 4.44 -3.60 -12.83
CA LEU A 32 3.57 -3.84 -13.98
C LEU A 32 3.82 -2.80 -15.09
N PRO A 33 3.71 -3.18 -16.38
CA PRO A 33 3.77 -2.23 -17.48
C PRO A 33 2.71 -1.13 -17.33
N GLY A 34 3.15 0.14 -17.38
CA GLY A 34 2.26 1.29 -17.25
C GLY A 34 1.77 1.59 -15.82
N MET A 35 2.38 0.97 -14.80
CA MET A 35 2.04 1.23 -13.40
C MET A 35 2.19 2.71 -13.03
N LEU A 36 1.17 3.26 -12.35
CA LEU A 36 1.20 4.61 -11.80
C LEU A 36 1.54 4.58 -10.32
N TYR A 37 2.17 5.66 -9.84
CA TYR A 37 2.48 5.85 -8.43
C TYR A 37 1.51 6.86 -7.81
N GLY A 38 0.97 6.50 -6.64
CA GLY A 38 0.08 7.36 -5.87
C GLY A 38 0.77 7.98 -4.68
N ARG A 39 0.41 9.22 -4.33
CA ARG A 39 0.79 9.86 -3.07
C ARG A 39 -0.43 10.48 -2.41
N MET A 40 -0.57 10.26 -1.10
CA MET A 40 -1.66 10.82 -0.31
C MET A 40 -1.19 12.08 0.44
N LEU A 41 -1.90 13.19 0.27
CA LEU A 41 -1.79 14.36 1.13
C LEU A 41 -2.71 14.17 2.33
N ARG A 42 -2.18 14.32 3.54
CA ARG A 42 -2.93 14.12 4.79
C ARG A 42 -3.22 15.45 5.49
N SER A 43 -4.24 15.45 6.33
CA SER A 43 -4.56 16.62 7.17
C SER A 43 -3.39 16.95 8.10
N PRO A 44 -2.97 18.23 8.19
CA PRO A 44 -2.04 18.69 9.21
C PRO A 44 -2.73 18.95 10.56
N HIS A 45 -4.06 18.88 10.62
CA HIS A 45 -4.86 19.15 11.81
C HIS A 45 -5.57 17.87 12.30
N PRO A 46 -5.66 17.64 13.62
CA PRO A 46 -6.42 16.52 14.18
C PRO A 46 -7.91 16.57 13.84
N HIS A 47 -8.50 17.78 13.82
CA HIS A 47 -9.89 18.00 13.46
C HIS A 47 -10.05 19.37 12.79
N ALA A 48 -10.58 19.40 11.57
CA ALA A 48 -10.82 20.63 10.81
C ALA A 48 -11.88 20.41 9.72
N ARG A 49 -12.55 21.50 9.33
CA ARG A 49 -13.41 21.52 8.14
C ARG A 49 -12.58 21.91 6.92
N ILE A 50 -12.66 21.12 5.85
CA ILE A 50 -12.02 21.46 4.57
C ILE A 50 -12.82 22.57 3.89
N LEU A 51 -12.30 23.80 3.92
CA LEU A 51 -12.95 24.94 3.27
C LEU A 51 -12.66 24.98 1.77
N ASN A 52 -11.42 24.71 1.38
CA ASN A 52 -10.98 24.74 -0.02
C ASN A 52 -9.78 23.83 -0.26
N ILE A 53 -9.67 23.29 -1.47
CA ILE A 53 -8.49 22.57 -1.96
C ILE A 53 -8.15 23.16 -3.34
N ASN A 54 -7.01 23.87 -3.44
CA ASN A 54 -6.54 24.40 -4.72
C ASN A 54 -5.64 23.38 -5.43
N LEU A 55 -6.09 22.92 -6.60
CA LEU A 55 -5.41 21.89 -7.40
C LEU A 55 -4.77 22.43 -8.69
N GLU A 56 -4.83 23.74 -8.93
CA GLU A 56 -4.43 24.37 -10.21
C GLU A 56 -2.98 24.04 -10.59
N LYS A 57 -2.07 24.11 -9.62
CA LYS A 57 -0.64 23.88 -9.87
C LYS A 57 -0.36 22.42 -10.18
N VAL A 58 -0.90 21.50 -9.37
CA VAL A 58 -0.58 20.06 -9.48
C VAL A 58 -1.16 19.45 -10.76
N LYS A 59 -2.33 19.91 -11.22
CA LYS A 59 -2.93 19.45 -12.48
C LYS A 59 -2.09 19.80 -13.72
N LYS A 60 -1.22 20.81 -13.63
CA LYS A 60 -0.37 21.29 -14.73
C LYS A 60 1.02 20.65 -14.74
N LEU A 61 1.37 19.88 -13.71
CA LEU A 61 2.68 19.23 -13.63
C LEU A 61 2.77 18.06 -14.62
N ALA A 62 3.84 18.04 -15.41
CA ALA A 62 4.14 16.90 -16.26
C ALA A 62 4.27 15.62 -15.41
N GLY A 63 3.69 14.52 -15.88
CA GLY A 63 3.68 13.23 -15.18
C GLY A 63 2.54 13.03 -14.18
N VAL A 64 1.78 14.08 -13.82
CA VAL A 64 0.56 13.91 -13.02
C VAL A 64 -0.56 13.36 -13.90
N ARG A 65 -0.96 12.10 -13.63
CA ARG A 65 -2.05 11.46 -14.37
C ARG A 65 -3.44 11.81 -13.83
N ALA A 66 -3.58 11.95 -12.51
CA ALA A 66 -4.84 12.27 -11.86
C ALA A 66 -4.62 12.95 -10.50
N VAL A 67 -5.59 13.74 -10.06
CA VAL A 67 -5.64 14.33 -8.72
C VAL A 67 -7.05 14.12 -8.18
N ILE A 68 -7.17 13.24 -7.19
CA ILE A 68 -8.44 12.74 -6.68
C ILE A 68 -8.71 13.34 -5.30
N THR A 69 -9.95 13.76 -5.07
CA THR A 69 -10.43 14.36 -3.81
C THR A 69 -11.67 13.63 -3.30
N GLY A 70 -12.15 14.04 -2.13
CA GLY A 70 -13.44 13.55 -1.62
C GLY A 70 -14.64 13.85 -2.52
N LYS A 71 -14.52 14.79 -3.49
CA LYS A 71 -15.60 15.07 -4.46
C LYS A 71 -15.75 13.99 -5.53
N ASP A 72 -14.72 13.16 -5.71
CA ASP A 72 -14.64 12.13 -6.74
C ASP A 72 -15.10 10.75 -6.23
N THR A 73 -15.56 10.66 -4.98
CA THR A 73 -16.07 9.41 -4.39
C THR A 73 -17.55 9.20 -4.72
N PRO A 74 -17.99 7.93 -4.88
CA PRO A 74 -19.36 7.63 -5.31
C PRO A 74 -20.44 7.97 -4.26
N ASN A 75 -20.08 8.04 -2.97
CA ASN A 75 -21.03 8.30 -1.90
C ASN A 75 -20.89 9.75 -1.39
N LYS A 76 -21.70 10.63 -1.97
CA LYS A 76 -21.97 11.96 -1.41
C LYS A 76 -23.03 11.80 -0.31
N LYS A 77 -22.62 11.65 0.93
CA LYS A 77 -23.48 11.95 2.08
C LYS A 77 -23.33 13.42 2.45
#